data_AF-A0A2K1JKU9-F1
#
_entry.id   AF-A0A2K1JKU9-F1
#
_cell.length_a   1.000
_cell.length_b   1.000
_cell.length_c   1.000
_cell.angle_alpha   90.00
_cell.angle_beta   90.00
_cell.angle_gamma   90.00
#
_symmetry.space_group_name_H-M   'P 1'
#
loop_
_entity.id
_entity.type
_entity.pdbx_description
1 polymer ?
#
loop_
_entity_poly.entity_id
_entity_poly.type
_entity_poly.pdbx_seq_one_letter_code
_entity_poly.pdbx_strand_id
1 'polypeptide(L)'
;MATIQSIKARSIFGRGVTTPLWRCCDICAVFGLTMWFADIHLPDESWYRAAVPSGASTGVYEALELRDGGKDYMGKGVQKAVNNVNNVIGPALVGKDPLDQTAIDNFMVHELDGAKNEWGWCKKKLVAHAILAVSLAVCKAGAEDSSLPGYLPSHSIRLGYAVQQKACNALLLKVNQILSVTESNEAVVVAKKAGWGVMTSHRSGATEDFIADLAVGLSTGQIKTGAPCRSERLSKYNQLLRIEEELGSKALYACHNVRKPAEPY
;
A
#
# COMPACT_ATOMS: atom_id res chain seq x y z
N MET A 1 -3.76 -3.61 -25.16
CA MET A 1 -4.01 -3.65 -23.70
C MET A 1 -2.68 -3.90 -23.04
N ALA A 2 -2.25 -3.05 -22.11
CA ALA A 2 -1.10 -3.35 -21.29
C ALA A 2 -1.41 -4.60 -20.46
N THR A 3 -0.56 -5.62 -20.53
CA THR A 3 -0.71 -6.83 -19.71
C THR A 3 0.58 -7.05 -18.95
N ILE A 4 0.50 -7.46 -17.69
CA ILE A 4 1.68 -7.71 -16.85
C ILE A 4 2.60 -8.73 -17.53
N GLN A 5 3.84 -8.32 -17.84
CA GLN A 5 4.82 -9.18 -18.50
C GLN A 5 5.66 -9.94 -17.48
N SER A 6 6.09 -9.27 -16.41
CA SER A 6 6.80 -9.90 -15.30
C SER A 6 6.72 -9.08 -14.02
N ILE A 7 6.90 -9.76 -12.89
CA ILE A 7 7.00 -9.12 -11.56
C ILE A 7 8.26 -9.65 -10.88
N LYS A 8 9.08 -8.75 -10.34
CA LYS A 8 10.31 -9.09 -9.62
C LYS A 8 10.38 -8.36 -8.29
N ALA A 9 10.57 -9.10 -7.19
CA ALA A 9 10.88 -8.56 -5.88
C ALA A 9 12.36 -8.67 -5.55
N ARG A 10 12.90 -7.67 -4.85
CA ARG A 10 14.28 -7.69 -4.35
C ARG A 10 14.35 -7.12 -2.93
N SER A 11 15.19 -7.74 -2.10
CA SER A 11 15.63 -7.17 -0.83
C SER A 11 16.77 -6.18 -1.09
N ILE A 12 16.76 -5.05 -0.39
CA ILE A 12 17.74 -3.97 -0.57
C ILE A 12 19.14 -4.36 -0.08
N PHE A 13 19.25 -5.38 0.78
CA PHE A 13 20.53 -5.78 1.38
C PHE A 13 21.09 -7.12 0.88
N GLY A 14 20.50 -7.73 -0.15
CA GLY A 14 20.96 -9.03 -0.69
C GLY A 14 22.32 -8.94 -1.39
N ARG A 15 23.18 -9.97 -1.23
CA ARG A 15 24.42 -10.09 -2.02
C ARG A 15 24.07 -10.12 -3.52
N GLY A 16 24.65 -9.21 -4.30
CA GLY A 16 24.44 -9.13 -5.76
C GLY A 16 23.56 -7.97 -6.25
N VAL A 17 23.12 -7.06 -5.37
CA VAL A 17 22.39 -5.86 -5.78
C VAL A 17 23.38 -4.76 -6.18
N THR A 18 23.61 -4.59 -7.48
CA THR A 18 24.28 -3.41 -8.06
C THR A 18 23.28 -2.26 -8.22
N THR A 19 22.67 -1.80 -7.13
CA THR A 19 22.02 -0.47 -7.13
C THR A 19 23.07 0.57 -6.73
N PRO A 20 23.15 1.72 -7.43
CA PRO A 20 24.11 2.76 -7.07
C PRO A 20 23.91 3.14 -5.59
N LEU A 21 25.03 3.14 -4.86
CA LEU A 21 25.14 3.25 -3.40
C LEU A 21 24.30 4.40 -2.79
N TRP A 22 24.06 5.46 -3.57
CA TRP A 22 23.26 6.62 -3.21
C TRP A 22 21.75 6.36 -3.10
N ARG A 23 21.17 5.42 -3.87
CA ARG A 23 19.75 5.04 -3.74
C ARG A 23 19.49 4.08 -2.58
N CYS A 24 20.52 3.45 -2.03
CA CYS A 24 20.40 2.44 -0.98
C CYS A 24 20.26 3.07 0.42
N CYS A 25 20.91 4.22 0.64
CA CYS A 25 20.85 4.96 1.92
C CYS A 25 19.44 5.49 2.23
N ASP A 26 18.65 5.88 1.23
CA ASP A 26 17.28 6.40 1.42
C ASP A 26 16.23 5.30 1.64
N ILE A 27 16.55 4.03 1.39
CA ILE A 27 15.61 2.90 1.50
C ILE A 27 16.00 1.92 2.63
N CYS A 28 16.98 2.29 3.45
CA CYS A 28 17.04 1.75 4.81
C CYS A 28 15.85 2.36 5.55
N ALA A 29 14.89 1.55 6.03
CA ALA A 29 13.83 2.10 6.87
C ALA A 29 14.51 2.93 7.97
N VAL A 30 13.92 4.06 8.31
CA VAL A 30 14.32 5.04 9.34
C VAL A 30 14.82 4.43 10.67
N PHE A 31 14.60 3.13 10.89
CA PHE A 31 14.96 2.33 12.06
C PHE A 31 15.82 1.07 11.78
N GLY A 32 16.54 0.99 10.65
CA GLY A 32 17.42 -0.14 10.34
C GLY A 32 16.67 -1.47 10.12
N LEU A 33 15.44 -1.40 9.61
CA LEU A 33 14.66 -2.58 9.22
C LEU A 33 14.99 -2.92 7.76
N THR A 34 15.12 -4.21 7.43
CA THR A 34 15.25 -4.57 6.02
C THR A 34 13.97 -4.23 5.29
N MET A 35 14.16 -3.56 4.15
CA MET A 35 13.10 -3.20 3.23
C MET A 35 13.26 -3.99 1.94
N TRP A 36 12.18 -4.05 1.19
CA TRP A 36 12.12 -4.70 -0.10
C TRP A 36 11.09 -4.00 -0.97
N PHE A 37 11.19 -4.21 -2.27
CA PHE A 37 10.31 -3.63 -3.27
C PHE A 37 9.88 -4.68 -4.29
N ALA A 38 8.76 -4.45 -4.94
CA ALA A 38 8.31 -5.18 -6.12
C ALA A 38 8.35 -4.24 -7.34
N ASP A 39 8.89 -4.77 -8.44
CA ASP A 39 8.91 -4.15 -9.76
C ASP A 39 7.94 -4.90 -10.67
N ILE A 40 7.08 -4.17 -11.38
CA ILE A 40 6.21 -4.71 -12.44
C ILE A 40 6.70 -4.16 -13.77
N HIS A 41 6.81 -5.03 -14.77
CA HIS A 41 7.17 -4.67 -16.13
C HIS A 41 5.99 -4.88 -17.07
N LEU A 42 5.74 -3.88 -17.91
CA LEU A 42 4.76 -3.95 -18.99
C LEU A 42 5.46 -4.18 -20.35
N PRO A 43 4.72 -4.55 -21.41
CA PRO A 43 5.30 -4.92 -22.70
C PRO A 43 5.97 -3.76 -23.45
N ASP A 44 5.69 -2.52 -23.07
CA ASP A 44 6.21 -1.28 -23.65
C ASP A 44 7.53 -0.82 -22.99
N GLU A 45 8.18 -1.70 -22.24
CA GLU A 45 9.39 -1.45 -21.42
C GLU A 45 9.18 -0.52 -20.21
N SER A 46 7.96 -0.01 -19.99
CA SER A 46 7.64 0.71 -18.76
C SER A 46 7.72 -0.22 -17.55
N TRP A 47 8.10 0.35 -16.40
CA TRP A 47 8.19 -0.41 -15.16
C TRP A 47 7.82 0.43 -13.95
N TYR A 48 7.18 -0.24 -12.98
CA TYR A 48 6.60 0.39 -11.81
C TYR A 48 7.11 -0.27 -10.55
N ARG A 49 7.56 0.54 -9.59
CA ARG A 49 8.09 0.07 -8.32
C ARG A 49 7.21 0.50 -7.16
N ALA A 50 6.97 -0.42 -6.23
CA ALA A 50 6.42 -0.10 -4.92
C ALA A 50 7.22 -0.77 -3.82
N ALA A 51 7.49 -0.03 -2.74
CA ALA A 51 8.06 -0.57 -1.52
C ALA A 51 7.03 -0.55 -0.40
N VAL A 52 7.11 -1.55 0.50
CA VAL A 52 6.15 -1.68 1.60
C VAL A 52 6.73 -1.05 2.86
N PRO A 53 6.02 -0.10 3.49
CA PRO A 53 6.47 0.49 4.75
C PRO A 53 6.32 -0.50 5.91
N SER A 54 7.16 -0.36 6.92
CA SER A 54 7.15 -1.19 8.13
C SER A 54 6.79 -0.38 9.38
N GLY A 55 6.04 -0.99 10.29
CA GLY A 55 5.69 -0.40 11.58
C GLY A 55 6.54 -0.90 12.75
N ALA A 56 6.89 0.00 13.67
CA ALA A 56 7.52 -0.37 14.94
C ALA A 56 6.49 -0.81 16.00
N SER A 57 5.26 -0.26 15.93
CA SER A 57 4.12 -0.68 16.73
C SER A 57 3.10 -1.31 15.79
N THR A 58 2.79 -2.58 16.05
CA THR A 58 1.78 -3.37 15.36
C THR A 58 0.69 -3.74 16.35
N GLY A 59 -0.56 -3.41 16.02
CA GLY A 59 -1.71 -3.93 16.75
C GLY A 59 -1.79 -5.45 16.62
N VAL A 60 -2.31 -6.13 17.65
CA VAL A 60 -2.52 -7.60 17.68
C VAL A 60 -3.41 -8.13 16.54
N TYR A 61 -4.07 -7.19 15.87
CA TYR A 61 -5.11 -7.37 14.87
C TYR A 61 -4.67 -6.91 13.48
N GLU A 62 -3.47 -6.36 13.35
CA GLU A 62 -2.88 -6.03 12.06
C GLU A 62 -2.57 -7.30 11.29
N ALA A 63 -2.67 -7.17 9.98
CA ALA A 63 -1.84 -7.90 9.05
C ALA A 63 -0.46 -8.32 9.60
N LEU A 64 -0.13 -9.62 9.55
CA LEU A 64 1.15 -10.09 10.04
C LEU A 64 2.28 -9.72 9.08
N GLU A 65 3.14 -8.80 9.49
CA GLU A 65 4.40 -8.53 8.81
C GLU A 65 5.43 -9.63 9.15
N LEU A 66 5.53 -10.68 8.32
CA LEU A 66 6.47 -11.79 8.55
C LEU A 66 7.94 -11.36 8.42
N ARG A 67 8.74 -11.61 9.45
CA ARG A 67 10.20 -11.50 9.39
C ARG A 67 10.83 -12.88 9.38
N ASP A 68 11.98 -13.02 8.73
CA ASP A 68 12.63 -14.33 8.52
C ASP A 68 13.11 -14.96 9.83
N GLY A 69 13.41 -14.14 10.85
CA GLY A 69 14.11 -14.57 12.06
C GLY A 69 15.60 -14.82 11.81
N GLY A 70 16.29 -15.38 12.79
CA GLY A 70 17.72 -15.72 12.68
C GLY A 70 18.68 -14.57 12.99
N LYS A 71 19.94 -14.74 12.59
CA LYS A 71 21.04 -13.81 12.93
C LYS A 71 21.13 -12.63 11.97
N ASP A 72 20.77 -12.84 10.71
CA ASP A 72 20.88 -11.82 9.67
C ASP A 72 19.91 -10.68 9.93
N TYR A 73 20.43 -9.44 9.85
CA TYR A 73 19.69 -8.21 10.13
C TYR A 73 18.92 -8.25 11.46
N MET A 74 19.49 -8.87 12.49
CA MET A 74 18.84 -9.03 13.80
C MET A 74 17.48 -9.75 13.71
N GLY A 75 17.37 -10.71 12.79
CA GLY A 75 16.16 -11.50 12.54
C GLY A 75 15.09 -10.78 11.72
N LYS A 76 15.41 -9.59 11.19
CA LYS A 76 14.45 -8.74 10.47
C LYS A 76 14.49 -8.95 8.96
N GLY A 77 15.04 -10.05 8.46
CA GLY A 77 15.03 -10.41 7.04
C GLY A 77 13.62 -10.52 6.45
N VAL A 78 13.51 -10.40 5.13
CA VAL A 78 12.24 -10.45 4.36
C VAL A 78 12.34 -11.38 3.14
N GLN A 79 13.31 -12.28 3.11
CA GLN A 79 13.58 -13.18 1.99
C GLN A 79 12.40 -14.12 1.72
N LYS A 80 11.67 -14.56 2.75
CA LYS A 80 10.44 -15.35 2.55
C LYS A 80 9.41 -14.60 1.70
N ALA A 81 9.19 -13.32 1.99
CA ALA A 81 8.26 -12.50 1.22
C ALA A 81 8.74 -12.24 -0.21
N VAL A 82 10.03 -11.94 -0.38
CA VAL A 82 10.65 -11.80 -1.71
C VAL A 82 10.49 -13.08 -2.53
N ASN A 83 10.70 -14.24 -1.92
CA ASN A 83 10.53 -15.54 -2.59
C ASN A 83 9.07 -15.82 -2.95
N ASN A 84 8.12 -15.47 -2.09
CA ASN A 84 6.69 -15.59 -2.40
C ASN A 84 6.29 -14.74 -3.61
N VAL A 85 6.83 -13.51 -3.73
CA VAL A 85 6.58 -12.69 -4.91
C VAL A 85 7.22 -13.31 -6.15
N ASN A 86 8.50 -13.65 -6.12
CA ASN A 86 9.21 -14.11 -7.30
C ASN A 86 8.76 -15.48 -7.81
N ASN A 87 8.39 -16.39 -6.90
CA ASN A 87 8.15 -17.80 -7.24
C ASN A 87 6.67 -18.18 -7.27
N VAL A 88 5.79 -17.37 -6.68
CA VAL A 88 4.35 -17.69 -6.57
C VAL A 88 3.49 -16.59 -7.19
N ILE A 89 3.55 -15.36 -6.66
CA ILE A 89 2.66 -14.28 -7.09
C ILE A 89 3.00 -13.82 -8.52
N GLY A 90 4.28 -13.54 -8.79
CA GLY A 90 4.74 -13.02 -10.07
C GLY A 90 4.33 -13.89 -11.26
N PRO A 91 4.66 -15.20 -11.26
CA PRO A 91 4.24 -16.11 -12.32
C PRO A 91 2.71 -16.21 -12.49
N ALA A 92 1.95 -16.10 -11.39
CA ALA A 92 0.50 -16.21 -11.41
C ALA A 92 -0.23 -14.96 -11.92
N LEU A 93 0.45 -13.80 -11.96
CA LEU A 93 -0.11 -12.54 -12.43
C LEU A 93 0.30 -12.17 -13.86
N VAL A 94 1.20 -12.94 -14.49
CA VAL A 94 1.59 -12.72 -15.90
C VAL A 94 0.35 -12.83 -16.80
N GLY A 95 0.19 -11.87 -17.71
CA GLY A 95 -0.92 -11.80 -18.65
C GLY A 95 -2.20 -11.17 -18.09
N LYS A 96 -2.25 -10.80 -16.81
CA LYS A 96 -3.38 -10.04 -16.24
C LYS A 96 -3.28 -8.55 -16.60
N ASP A 97 -4.44 -7.92 -16.71
CA ASP A 97 -4.59 -6.49 -17.00
C ASP A 97 -4.38 -5.66 -15.71
N PRO A 98 -3.38 -4.76 -15.64
CA PRO A 98 -3.14 -3.92 -14.47
C PRO A 98 -4.26 -2.90 -14.21
N LEU A 99 -5.17 -2.67 -15.15
CA LEU A 99 -6.35 -1.83 -14.94
C LEU A 99 -7.39 -2.50 -14.03
N ASP A 100 -7.42 -3.83 -13.97
CA ASP A 100 -8.34 -4.58 -13.12
C ASP A 100 -7.73 -4.86 -11.73
N GLN A 101 -7.50 -3.77 -10.98
CA GLN A 101 -6.93 -3.81 -9.64
C GLN A 101 -7.72 -4.75 -8.71
N THR A 102 -9.05 -4.72 -8.79
CA THR A 102 -9.96 -5.51 -7.97
C THR A 102 -9.81 -7.01 -8.26
N ALA A 103 -9.79 -7.42 -9.54
CA ALA A 103 -9.60 -8.83 -9.87
C ALA A 103 -8.22 -9.33 -9.46
N ILE A 104 -7.17 -8.52 -9.64
CA ILE A 104 -5.81 -8.89 -9.23
C ILE A 104 -5.70 -9.04 -7.71
N ASP A 105 -6.21 -8.08 -6.93
CA ASP A 105 -6.19 -8.16 -5.47
C ASP A 105 -7.01 -9.36 -4.98
N ASN A 106 -8.21 -9.58 -5.51
CA ASN A 106 -9.05 -10.73 -5.17
C ASN A 106 -8.37 -12.06 -5.51
N PHE A 107 -7.72 -12.15 -6.66
CA PHE A 107 -6.98 -13.35 -7.06
C PHE A 107 -5.82 -13.64 -6.07
N MET A 108 -5.05 -12.62 -5.69
CA MET A 108 -3.97 -12.79 -4.71
C MET A 108 -4.48 -13.21 -3.33
N VAL A 109 -5.58 -12.61 -2.86
CA VAL A 109 -6.11 -12.83 -1.51
C VAL A 109 -6.92 -14.12 -1.41
N HIS A 110 -7.87 -14.32 -2.32
CA HIS A 110 -8.83 -15.42 -2.25
C HIS A 110 -8.28 -16.72 -2.84
N GLU A 111 -7.58 -16.65 -3.97
CA GLU A 111 -7.15 -17.84 -4.72
C GLU A 111 -5.71 -18.25 -4.38
N LEU A 112 -4.75 -17.31 -4.39
CA LEU A 112 -3.35 -17.65 -4.15
C LEU A 112 -3.02 -17.86 -2.64
N ASP A 113 -3.43 -16.93 -1.79
CA ASP A 113 -3.24 -17.03 -0.34
C ASP A 113 -4.29 -17.93 0.33
N GLY A 114 -5.56 -17.55 0.21
CA GLY A 114 -6.70 -18.32 0.70
C GLY A 114 -6.81 -18.44 2.23
N ALA A 115 -5.93 -17.81 3.02
CA ALA A 115 -5.91 -17.98 4.47
C ALA A 115 -6.97 -17.11 5.15
N LYS A 116 -7.77 -17.73 6.03
CA LYS A 116 -8.80 -17.06 6.85
C LYS A 116 -8.50 -17.17 8.34
N ASN A 117 -8.97 -16.19 9.10
CA ASN A 117 -9.15 -16.25 10.55
C ASN A 117 -10.60 -15.87 10.89
N GLU A 118 -10.93 -15.82 12.18
CA GLU A 118 -12.25 -15.43 12.69
C GLU A 118 -12.69 -14.00 12.28
N TRP A 119 -11.78 -13.17 11.77
CA TRP A 119 -12.01 -11.78 11.35
C TRP A 119 -11.98 -11.59 9.82
N GLY A 120 -11.79 -12.65 9.03
CA GLY A 120 -11.72 -12.60 7.56
C GLY A 120 -10.42 -13.12 6.97
N TRP A 121 -10.01 -12.60 5.81
CA TRP A 121 -8.81 -13.03 5.10
C TRP A 121 -7.54 -12.50 5.79
N CYS A 122 -6.72 -13.42 6.29
CA CYS A 122 -5.57 -13.08 7.13
C CYS A 122 -4.23 -13.01 6.37
N LYS A 123 -4.21 -13.43 5.10
CA LYS A 123 -3.05 -13.27 4.21
C LYS A 123 -1.76 -13.88 4.77
N LYS A 124 -1.91 -14.99 5.49
CA LYS A 124 -0.84 -15.60 6.30
C LYS A 124 0.10 -16.48 5.47
N LYS A 125 -0.38 -17.07 4.37
CA LYS A 125 0.36 -18.05 3.58
C LYS A 125 1.40 -17.37 2.68
N LEU A 126 0.97 -16.37 1.91
CA LEU A 126 1.82 -15.58 1.02
C LEU A 126 2.52 -14.43 1.73
N VAL A 127 2.12 -14.14 2.97
CA VAL A 127 2.54 -12.99 3.76
C VAL A 127 1.91 -11.70 3.26
N ALA A 128 1.17 -11.09 4.15
CA ALA A 128 0.50 -9.80 4.03
C ALA A 128 1.24 -8.73 3.20
N HIS A 129 2.49 -8.42 3.56
CA HIS A 129 3.23 -7.38 2.84
C HIS A 129 3.62 -7.80 1.42
N ALA A 130 3.76 -9.10 1.12
CA ALA A 130 4.06 -9.59 -0.22
C ALA A 130 2.96 -9.18 -1.21
N ILE A 131 1.71 -9.40 -0.81
CA ILE A 131 0.50 -9.02 -1.56
C ILE A 131 0.43 -7.50 -1.72
N LEU A 132 0.68 -6.75 -0.64
CA LEU A 132 0.61 -5.29 -0.68
C LEU A 132 1.62 -4.66 -1.66
N ALA A 133 2.87 -5.14 -1.71
CA ALA A 133 3.87 -4.55 -2.60
C ALA A 133 3.45 -4.69 -4.07
N VAL A 134 2.92 -5.87 -4.41
CA VAL A 134 2.43 -6.15 -5.76
C VAL A 134 1.18 -5.33 -6.05
N SER A 135 0.22 -5.29 -5.12
CA SER A 135 -1.00 -4.47 -5.23
C SER A 135 -0.69 -2.99 -5.50
N LEU A 136 0.27 -2.41 -4.78
CA LEU A 136 0.70 -1.01 -4.98
C LEU A 136 1.41 -0.80 -6.33
N ALA A 137 2.24 -1.74 -6.75
CA ALA A 137 2.94 -1.64 -8.04
C ALA A 137 1.96 -1.78 -9.22
N VAL A 138 0.95 -2.64 -9.10
CA VAL A 138 -0.14 -2.78 -10.10
C VAL A 138 -0.94 -1.49 -10.17
N CYS A 139 -1.30 -0.91 -9.02
CA CYS A 139 -2.07 0.33 -8.99
C CYS A 139 -1.33 1.49 -9.66
N LYS A 140 0.00 1.56 -9.49
CA LYS A 140 0.84 2.55 -10.19
C LYS A 140 0.84 2.31 -11.70
N ALA A 141 0.97 1.04 -12.12
CA ALA A 141 0.93 0.67 -13.53
C ALA A 141 -0.44 1.00 -14.18
N GLY A 142 -1.53 0.75 -13.46
CA GLY A 142 -2.88 1.01 -13.97
C GLY A 142 -3.26 2.49 -14.03
N ALA A 143 -2.65 3.32 -13.17
CA ALA A 143 -2.91 4.77 -13.13
C ALA A 143 -2.32 5.53 -14.33
N GLU A 144 -1.30 5.00 -15.00
CA GLU A 144 -0.72 5.62 -16.19
C GLU A 144 -1.50 5.28 -17.48
N ASP A 145 -2.33 4.23 -17.45
CA ASP A 145 -3.05 3.70 -18.64
C ASP A 145 -4.58 3.94 -18.60
N SER A 146 -5.19 4.45 -17.50
CA SER A 146 -6.64 4.79 -17.50
C SER A 146 -7.13 5.72 -16.37
N SER A 147 -8.30 6.34 -16.63
CA SER A 147 -9.14 7.03 -15.64
C SER A 147 -10.13 6.03 -15.01
N LEU A 148 -10.06 5.86 -13.68
CA LEU A 148 -10.70 4.79 -12.88
C LEU A 148 -12.24 4.71 -13.00
N PRO A 149 -12.82 3.49 -13.03
CA PRO A 149 -13.87 3.17 -12.05
C PRO A 149 -14.03 1.67 -11.63
N GLY A 150 -14.55 1.43 -10.41
CA GLY A 150 -15.49 0.31 -10.11
C GLY A 150 -15.11 -0.74 -9.04
N TYR A 151 -15.97 -0.91 -8.01
CA TYR A 151 -15.75 -1.68 -6.76
C TYR A 151 -16.66 -2.91 -6.53
N LEU A 152 -16.21 -3.88 -5.72
CA LEU A 152 -16.99 -4.97 -5.10
C LEU A 152 -16.49 -5.23 -3.66
N PRO A 153 -17.33 -5.14 -2.61
CA PRO A 153 -16.87 -5.04 -1.22
C PRO A 153 -16.40 -6.37 -0.57
N SER A 154 -15.16 -6.41 -0.10
CA SER A 154 -14.67 -7.38 0.90
C SER A 154 -14.65 -6.74 2.31
N HIS A 155 -15.62 -7.13 3.14
CA HIS A 155 -15.92 -6.44 4.39
C HIS A 155 -14.81 -6.58 5.45
N SER A 156 -14.25 -5.45 5.91
CA SER A 156 -13.53 -5.43 7.20
C SER A 156 -14.55 -5.44 8.35
N ILE A 157 -14.79 -6.64 8.91
CA ILE A 157 -15.77 -6.89 10.00
C ILE A 157 -15.58 -5.92 11.18
N ARG A 158 -14.34 -5.49 11.45
CA ARG A 158 -14.02 -4.59 12.57
C ARG A 158 -14.44 -3.15 12.36
N LEU A 159 -14.36 -2.63 11.13
CA LEU A 159 -14.85 -1.29 10.85
C LEU A 159 -16.36 -1.25 11.03
N GLY A 160 -17.06 -2.27 10.52
CA GLY A 160 -18.50 -2.45 10.77
C GLY A 160 -18.84 -2.51 12.26
N TYR A 161 -18.10 -3.29 13.05
CA TYR A 161 -18.27 -3.35 14.50
C TYR A 161 -18.03 -1.99 15.18
N ALA A 162 -16.93 -1.29 14.86
CA ALA A 162 -16.61 0.00 15.46
C ALA A 162 -17.64 1.08 15.12
N VAL A 163 -18.20 1.05 13.89
CA VAL A 163 -19.32 1.89 13.46
C VAL A 163 -20.58 1.59 14.29
N GLN A 164 -20.94 0.31 14.45
CA GLN A 164 -22.09 -0.10 15.26
C GLN A 164 -21.97 0.31 16.72
N GLN A 165 -20.78 0.14 17.31
CA GLN A 165 -20.50 0.50 18.70
C GLN A 165 -20.27 2.01 18.91
N LYS A 166 -20.25 2.82 17.84
CA LYS A 166 -19.90 4.26 17.88
C LYS A 166 -18.58 4.51 18.64
N ALA A 167 -17.61 3.61 18.47
CA ALA A 167 -16.36 3.63 19.24
C ALA A 167 -15.44 4.80 18.84
N CYS A 168 -15.54 5.27 17.60
CA CYS A 168 -14.85 6.45 17.11
C CYS A 168 -15.63 7.10 15.95
N ASN A 169 -15.04 8.10 15.30
CA ASN A 169 -15.66 8.88 14.22
C ASN A 169 -14.67 9.23 13.11
N ALA A 170 -13.52 8.56 13.09
CA ALA A 170 -12.51 8.71 12.04
C ALA A 170 -11.70 7.43 11.89
N LEU A 171 -11.40 7.08 10.64
CA LEU A 171 -10.52 5.97 10.30
C LEU A 171 -9.09 6.49 10.09
N LEU A 172 -8.11 5.94 10.80
CA LEU A 172 -6.70 6.12 10.48
C LEU A 172 -6.30 5.07 9.44
N LEU A 173 -6.27 5.45 8.17
CA LEU A 173 -6.00 4.56 7.06
C LEU A 173 -4.50 4.30 6.92
N LYS A 174 -4.09 3.06 7.23
CA LYS A 174 -2.73 2.56 6.98
C LYS A 174 -2.83 1.38 6.02
N VAL A 175 -2.47 1.61 4.77
CA VAL A 175 -2.62 0.64 3.66
C VAL A 175 -1.96 -0.70 4.00
N ASN A 176 -0.82 -0.68 4.70
CA ASN A 176 -0.12 -1.90 5.10
C ASN A 176 -0.73 -2.66 6.28
N GLN A 177 -1.77 -2.14 6.93
CA GLN A 177 -2.57 -2.90 7.91
C GLN A 177 -3.73 -3.66 7.25
N ILE A 178 -4.15 -3.21 6.07
CA ILE A 178 -5.32 -3.70 5.34
C ILE A 178 -4.89 -4.67 4.21
N LEU A 179 -3.73 -4.38 3.58
CA LEU A 179 -2.92 -5.27 2.74
C LEU A 179 -3.25 -5.38 1.25
N SER A 180 -4.18 -4.57 0.76
CA SER A 180 -4.36 -4.31 -0.66
C SER A 180 -4.88 -2.89 -0.87
N VAL A 181 -4.72 -2.34 -2.08
CA VAL A 181 -5.30 -1.05 -2.45
C VAL A 181 -6.82 -1.15 -2.49
N THR A 182 -7.37 -2.27 -2.97
CA THR A 182 -8.81 -2.53 -3.00
C THR A 182 -9.43 -2.61 -1.60
N GLU A 183 -8.88 -3.38 -0.68
CA GLU A 183 -9.47 -3.39 0.68
C GLU A 183 -9.30 -2.02 1.39
N SER A 184 -8.26 -1.26 1.03
CA SER A 184 -8.02 0.06 1.61
C SER A 184 -9.07 1.08 1.17
N ASN A 185 -9.39 1.14 -0.12
CA ASN A 185 -10.42 2.07 -0.59
C ASN A 185 -11.83 1.60 -0.17
N GLU A 186 -12.11 0.30 -0.11
CA GLU A 186 -13.32 -0.25 0.54
C GLU A 186 -13.53 0.28 1.96
N ALA A 187 -12.48 0.24 2.79
CA ALA A 187 -12.52 0.73 4.16
C ALA A 187 -12.81 2.23 4.20
N VAL A 188 -12.28 3.01 3.25
CA VAL A 188 -12.58 4.44 3.10
C VAL A 188 -14.04 4.66 2.74
N VAL A 189 -14.58 3.93 1.76
CA VAL A 189 -15.99 4.05 1.36
C VAL A 189 -16.91 3.75 2.52
N VAL A 190 -16.67 2.66 3.25
CA VAL A 190 -17.47 2.29 4.43
C VAL A 190 -17.39 3.36 5.52
N ALA A 191 -16.19 3.87 5.81
CA ALA A 191 -16.01 4.93 6.80
C ALA A 191 -16.73 6.22 6.39
N LYS A 192 -16.56 6.67 5.14
CA LYS A 192 -17.21 7.87 4.61
C LYS A 192 -18.73 7.75 4.61
N LYS A 193 -19.29 6.60 4.21
CA LYS A 193 -20.74 6.32 4.27
C LYS A 193 -21.28 6.32 5.70
N ALA A 194 -20.47 5.93 6.68
CA ALA A 194 -20.80 6.04 8.09
C ALA A 194 -20.65 7.47 8.67
N GLY A 195 -20.32 8.46 7.83
CA GLY A 195 -20.09 9.85 8.23
C GLY A 195 -18.75 10.08 8.93
N TRP A 196 -17.81 9.14 8.85
CA TRP A 196 -16.51 9.23 9.52
C TRP A 196 -15.50 9.98 8.64
N GLY A 197 -14.63 10.75 9.27
CA GLY A 197 -13.45 11.28 8.61
C GLY A 197 -12.46 10.16 8.29
N VAL A 198 -11.57 10.38 7.32
CA VAL A 198 -10.49 9.45 7.00
C VAL A 198 -9.18 10.19 7.02
N MET A 199 -8.19 9.66 7.73
CA MET A 199 -6.84 10.21 7.76
C MET A 199 -5.87 9.18 7.19
N THR A 200 -5.35 9.46 6.00
CA THR A 200 -4.29 8.64 5.39
C THR A 200 -3.02 8.76 6.24
N SER A 201 -2.36 7.66 6.56
CA SER A 201 -1.24 7.68 7.49
C SER A 201 -0.04 6.88 7.02
N HIS A 202 1.15 7.45 7.26
CA HIS A 202 2.42 6.76 7.08
C HIS A 202 2.64 5.63 8.12
N ARG A 203 3.77 4.93 8.01
CA ARG A 203 4.33 4.13 9.11
C ARG A 203 5.62 4.75 9.63
N SER A 204 6.02 4.32 10.82
CA SER A 204 7.27 4.76 11.45
C SER A 204 8.48 4.43 10.56
N GLY A 205 8.54 3.25 9.95
CA GLY A 205 9.48 2.93 8.86
C GLY A 205 8.85 3.20 7.49
N ALA A 206 8.81 4.46 7.05
CA ALA A 206 8.29 4.82 5.72
C ALA A 206 9.39 4.75 4.65
N THR A 207 9.02 4.36 3.43
CA THR A 207 9.75 4.65 2.18
C THR A 207 9.22 5.93 1.57
N GLU A 208 9.76 6.40 0.43
CA GLU A 208 9.32 7.56 -0.35
C GLU A 208 7.87 7.50 -0.91
N ASP A 209 7.11 6.43 -0.67
CA ASP A 209 5.94 6.04 -1.49
C ASP A 209 4.54 6.66 -1.25
N PHE A 210 3.77 6.63 -2.35
CA PHE A 210 2.33 6.53 -2.71
C PHE A 210 1.21 7.14 -1.83
N ILE A 211 1.41 7.37 -0.53
CA ILE A 211 0.30 7.77 0.35
C ILE A 211 -0.19 9.21 0.11
N ALA A 212 0.61 10.04 -0.57
CA ALA A 212 0.21 11.38 -0.99
C ALA A 212 -0.86 11.30 -2.08
N ASP A 213 -0.55 10.60 -3.17
CA ASP A 213 -1.47 10.35 -4.29
C ASP A 213 -2.73 9.62 -3.81
N LEU A 214 -2.58 8.64 -2.92
CA LEU A 214 -3.72 7.94 -2.32
C LEU A 214 -4.61 8.87 -1.48
N ALA A 215 -4.04 9.80 -0.71
CA ALA A 215 -4.84 10.73 0.10
C ALA A 215 -5.68 11.68 -0.78
N VAL A 216 -5.10 12.13 -1.89
CA VAL A 216 -5.81 12.99 -2.87
C VAL A 216 -6.83 12.19 -3.66
N GLY A 217 -6.44 11.05 -4.24
CA GLY A 217 -7.31 10.18 -5.02
C GLY A 217 -8.52 9.66 -4.23
N LEU A 218 -8.33 9.35 -2.95
CA LEU A 218 -9.42 8.96 -2.05
C LEU A 218 -10.12 10.15 -1.39
N SER A 219 -9.76 11.39 -1.71
CA SER A 219 -10.35 12.61 -1.15
C SER A 219 -10.54 12.53 0.38
N THR A 220 -9.49 12.11 1.09
CA THR A 220 -9.57 11.89 2.54
C THR A 220 -9.55 13.20 3.32
N GLY A 221 -9.01 14.26 2.71
CA GLY A 221 -8.90 15.59 3.31
C GLY A 221 -7.87 15.70 4.44
N GLN A 222 -7.32 14.58 4.92
CA GLN A 222 -6.35 14.53 6.01
C GLN A 222 -5.23 13.53 5.72
N ILE A 223 -3.99 13.95 5.96
CA ILE A 223 -2.83 13.07 5.89
C ILE A 223 -1.92 13.28 7.11
N LYS A 224 -1.48 12.17 7.71
CA LYS A 224 -0.47 12.14 8.77
C LYS A 224 0.78 11.46 8.23
N THR A 225 1.73 12.27 7.75
CA THR A 225 2.98 11.77 7.16
C THR A 225 4.27 12.26 7.87
N GLY A 226 4.17 12.69 9.12
CA GLY A 226 5.33 12.96 9.99
C GLY A 226 5.71 14.44 10.06
N ALA A 227 6.78 14.75 10.80
CA ALA A 227 7.29 16.12 10.88
C ALA A 227 7.84 16.59 9.50
N PRO A 228 7.94 17.91 9.25
CA PRO A 228 8.60 18.46 8.06
C PRO A 228 10.13 18.33 8.17
N CYS A 229 10.60 17.13 8.46
CA CYS A 229 12.01 16.77 8.51
C CYS A 229 12.15 15.32 8.04
N ARG A 230 13.35 15.00 7.54
CA ARG A 230 13.71 13.71 6.93
C ARG A 230 12.98 13.43 5.61
N SER A 231 13.74 13.01 4.59
CA SER A 231 13.28 12.94 3.21
C SER A 231 12.15 11.94 2.98
N GLU A 232 12.05 10.88 3.80
CA GLU A 232 10.94 9.94 3.71
C GLU A 232 9.60 10.55 4.16
N ARG A 233 9.61 11.71 4.85
CA ARG A 233 8.39 12.47 5.19
C ARG A 233 8.17 13.57 4.16
N LEU A 234 9.22 14.34 3.90
CA LEU A 234 9.22 15.46 2.96
C LEU A 234 8.83 15.03 1.56
N SER A 235 9.22 13.83 1.10
CA SER A 235 8.79 13.28 -0.20
C SER A 235 7.27 13.32 -0.41
N LYS A 236 6.46 13.11 0.63
CA LYS A 236 4.98 13.10 0.51
C LYS A 236 4.45 14.51 0.49
N TYR A 237 4.99 15.38 1.34
CA TYR A 237 4.64 16.79 1.33
C TYR A 237 4.98 17.43 -0.02
N ASN A 238 6.16 17.15 -0.55
CA ASN A 238 6.58 17.61 -1.87
C ASN A 238 5.70 17.03 -2.99
N GLN A 239 5.28 15.76 -2.87
CA GLN A 239 4.35 15.17 -3.84
C GLN A 239 2.97 15.84 -3.78
N LEU A 240 2.46 16.17 -2.59
CA LEU A 240 1.21 16.93 -2.46
C LEU A 240 1.30 18.31 -3.12
N LEU A 241 2.44 19.00 -2.96
CA LEU A 241 2.68 20.28 -3.65
C LEU A 241 2.67 20.12 -5.17
N ARG A 242 3.28 19.06 -5.71
CA ARG A 242 3.25 18.76 -7.15
C ARG A 242 1.83 18.46 -7.64
N ILE A 243 1.07 17.65 -6.88
CA ILE A 243 -0.32 17.33 -7.23
C ILE A 243 -1.20 18.59 -7.19
N GLU A 244 -1.01 19.46 -6.20
CA GLU A 244 -1.72 20.74 -6.12
C GLU A 244 -1.39 21.64 -7.32
N GLU A 245 -0.11 21.75 -7.70
CA GLU A 245 0.33 22.48 -8.88
C GLU A 245 -0.29 21.92 -10.18
N GLU A 246 -0.31 20.59 -10.32
CA GLU A 246 -0.87 19.90 -11.49
C GLU A 246 -2.40 20.08 -11.60
N LEU A 247 -3.11 19.99 -10.48
CA LEU A 247 -4.56 20.17 -10.45
C LEU A 247 -4.98 21.64 -10.63
N GLY A 248 -4.12 22.59 -10.23
CA GLY A 248 -4.37 24.02 -10.36
C GLY A 248 -5.71 24.44 -9.75
N SER A 249 -6.58 25.09 -10.53
CA SER A 249 -7.89 25.56 -10.07
C SER A 249 -8.89 24.44 -9.75
N LYS A 250 -8.59 23.19 -10.12
CA LYS A 250 -9.42 22.03 -9.76
C LYS A 250 -9.15 21.52 -8.34
N ALA A 251 -8.02 21.90 -7.74
CA ALA A 251 -7.69 21.51 -6.39
C ALA A 251 -8.54 22.26 -5.36
N LEU A 252 -9.06 21.55 -4.36
CA LEU A 252 -9.72 22.13 -3.21
C LEU A 252 -8.97 21.74 -1.93
N TYR A 253 -8.50 22.75 -1.20
CA TYR A 253 -7.89 22.53 0.10
C TYR A 253 -8.95 22.33 1.18
N ALA A 254 -8.92 21.18 1.86
CA ALA A 254 -9.97 20.77 2.80
C ALA A 254 -10.14 21.73 4.00
N CYS A 255 -9.06 22.40 4.45
CA CYS A 255 -9.07 23.43 5.50
C CYS A 255 -9.92 23.03 6.74
N HIS A 256 -10.92 23.83 7.13
CA HIS A 256 -11.78 23.54 8.28
C HIS A 256 -12.72 22.33 8.08
N ASN A 257 -12.91 21.87 6.84
CA ASN A 257 -13.77 20.74 6.49
C ASN A 257 -13.02 19.40 6.46
N VAL A 258 -11.76 19.35 6.93
CA VAL A 258 -10.91 18.14 6.94
C VAL A 258 -11.61 16.87 7.41
N ARG A 259 -12.55 16.94 8.36
CA ARG A 259 -13.25 15.76 8.93
C ARG A 259 -14.50 15.34 8.15
N LYS A 260 -15.01 16.17 7.25
CA LYS A 260 -16.22 15.85 6.49
C LYS A 260 -15.86 14.94 5.31
N PRO A 261 -16.56 13.81 5.14
CA PRO A 261 -16.40 12.98 3.95
C PRO A 261 -16.64 13.80 2.68
N ALA A 262 -15.66 13.83 1.78
CA ALA A 262 -15.79 14.42 0.46
C ALA A 262 -15.99 13.32 -0.60
N GLU A 263 -16.78 13.63 -1.62
CA GLU A 263 -16.87 12.84 -2.85
C GLU A 263 -15.54 12.92 -3.63
N PRO A 264 -15.21 11.92 -4.48
CA PRO A 264 -16.01 10.73 -4.78
C PRO A 264 -15.98 9.67 -3.65
N TYR A 265 -17.09 8.96 -3.51
CA TYR A 265 -17.21 7.69 -2.77
C TYR A 265 -16.94 6.49 -3.66
#